data_AF-A0A7S4NIV4-F1
#
_entry.id   AF-A0A7S4NIV4-F1
#
_cell.length_a   1.000
_cell.length_b   1.000
_cell.length_c   1.000
_cell.angle_alpha   90.00
_cell.angle_beta   90.00
_cell.angle_gamma   90.00
#
_symmetry.space_group_name_H-M   'P 1'
#
loop_
_entity.id
_entity.type
_entity.pdbx_description
1 polymer ?
#
loop_
_entity_poly.entity_id
_entity_poly.type
_entity_poly.pdbx_seq_one_letter_code
_entity_poly.pdbx_strand_id
1 'polypeptide(L)'
;WKFKRSEWVEQQGPLIFHRVMSYPSLFSLLGEELALSLIERFVCCLLETKGDEKAKAVAEVLEGIMVRINIRDRAQFIRLSYLCSCALLKAGRPEVASELIRPCLQEDFNQAYWFTFCLSAHETAVYKAAKNRCLSKKKCWGDALVLGHRSIAITRRRPHLCLHNYYVSLRHFPLSPLLHLCLAVKYFHVSKVRTNTTKGDSYAYGLHHLSQYYHLRTQQQQQQQQQGVTTKEEKEQQKRQKKCEQEACFNVARAFHELGFLQMCIPFYELALGIAENEDKINLSPFFSSPTSPPPPSSSSSSSSSYMSELVLSPSSPPSKKRKATQEEGGKERKRRKIDEEEKEEKEREDEQEEEEEEWNEEEEEWNEEEEEWN
;
A
#
# COMPACT_ATOMS: atom_id res chain seq x y z
N TRP A 1 -37.04 -26.48 13.20
CA TRP A 1 -36.58 -26.66 11.81
C TRP A 1 -35.07 -26.77 11.81
N LYS A 2 -34.52 -27.98 11.58
CA LYS A 2 -33.06 -28.22 11.52
C LYS A 2 -32.68 -28.48 10.06
N PHE A 3 -32.76 -27.45 9.22
CA PHE A 3 -32.12 -27.52 7.90
C PHE A 3 -30.62 -27.31 8.12
N LYS A 4 -29.77 -28.15 7.51
CA LYS A 4 -28.33 -27.88 7.48
C LYS A 4 -28.13 -26.55 6.75
N ARG A 5 -27.61 -25.56 7.48
CA ARG A 5 -27.43 -24.18 7.01
C ARG A 5 -26.64 -24.12 5.70
N SER A 6 -25.72 -25.06 5.49
CA SER A 6 -24.94 -25.19 4.25
C SER A 6 -25.81 -25.58 3.05
N GLU A 7 -26.61 -26.65 3.13
CA GLU A 7 -27.40 -27.15 1.99
C GLU A 7 -28.47 -26.14 1.52
N TRP A 8 -29.09 -25.41 2.43
CA TRP A 8 -30.09 -24.39 2.08
C TRP A 8 -29.45 -23.21 1.33
N VAL A 9 -28.32 -22.70 1.83
CA VAL A 9 -27.57 -21.62 1.17
C VAL A 9 -27.03 -22.07 -0.18
N GLU A 10 -26.69 -23.35 -0.33
CA GLU A 10 -26.00 -23.86 -1.51
C GLU A 10 -26.87 -24.12 -2.73
N GLN A 11 -28.13 -24.52 -2.58
CA GLN A 11 -28.94 -24.96 -3.73
C GLN A 11 -30.22 -24.15 -3.97
N GLN A 12 -30.93 -23.75 -2.91
CA GLN A 12 -32.28 -23.19 -3.04
C GLN A 12 -32.38 -21.77 -2.50
N GLY A 13 -31.51 -21.37 -1.57
CA GLY A 13 -31.49 -20.05 -0.95
C GLY A 13 -31.45 -18.91 -1.97
N PRO A 14 -30.46 -18.86 -2.89
CA PRO A 14 -30.38 -17.79 -3.89
C PRO A 14 -31.58 -17.73 -4.84
N LEU A 15 -32.12 -18.88 -5.26
CA LEU A 15 -33.27 -18.96 -6.15
C LEU A 15 -34.57 -18.52 -5.46
N ILE A 16 -34.79 -18.97 -4.23
CA ILE A 16 -35.94 -18.55 -3.42
C ILE A 16 -35.84 -17.07 -3.09
N PHE A 17 -34.66 -16.61 -2.68
CA PHE A 17 -34.42 -15.21 -2.36
C PHE A 17 -34.60 -14.32 -3.60
N HIS A 18 -34.04 -14.69 -4.76
CA HIS A 18 -34.27 -13.98 -6.01
C HIS A 18 -35.76 -13.94 -6.37
N ARG A 19 -36.51 -15.05 -6.21
CA ARG A 19 -37.96 -15.06 -6.44
C ARG A 19 -38.69 -14.13 -5.47
N VAL A 20 -38.44 -14.24 -4.17
CA VAL A 20 -39.09 -13.40 -3.14
C VAL A 20 -38.81 -11.92 -3.40
N MET A 21 -37.57 -11.57 -3.73
CA MET A 21 -37.14 -10.20 -3.98
C MET A 21 -37.54 -9.66 -5.37
N SER A 22 -37.90 -10.54 -6.30
CA SER A 22 -38.40 -10.15 -7.64
C SER A 22 -39.87 -9.73 -7.63
N TYR A 23 -40.62 -9.98 -6.56
CA TYR A 23 -42.01 -9.56 -6.44
C TYR A 23 -42.15 -8.39 -5.45
N PRO A 24 -42.36 -7.15 -5.94
CA PRO A 24 -42.54 -5.98 -5.08
C PRO A 24 -43.68 -6.16 -4.05
N SER A 25 -44.71 -6.92 -4.39
CA SER A 25 -45.82 -7.26 -3.49
C SER A 25 -45.40 -8.09 -2.29
N LEU A 26 -44.46 -9.03 -2.44
CA LEU A 26 -43.94 -9.82 -1.31
C LEU A 26 -43.09 -8.99 -0.37
N PHE A 27 -42.35 -8.01 -0.90
CA PHE A 27 -41.61 -7.06 -0.08
C PHE A 27 -42.56 -6.22 0.80
N SER A 28 -43.68 -5.75 0.23
CA SER A 28 -44.70 -5.01 0.98
C SER A 28 -45.39 -5.85 2.07
N LEU A 29 -45.46 -7.18 1.88
CA LEU A 29 -46.06 -8.12 2.83
C LEU A 29 -45.12 -8.48 4.00
N LEU A 30 -43.81 -8.59 3.75
CA LEU A 30 -42.82 -8.93 4.78
C LEU A 30 -42.56 -7.77 5.75
N GLY A 31 -42.80 -6.53 5.30
CA GLY A 31 -42.37 -5.33 6.01
C GLY A 31 -40.89 -5.02 5.76
N GLU A 32 -40.56 -3.73 5.74
CA GLU A 32 -39.22 -3.23 5.39
C GLU A 32 -38.13 -3.80 6.30
N GLU A 33 -38.33 -3.80 7.62
CA GLU A 33 -37.34 -4.29 8.59
C GLU A 33 -37.01 -5.78 8.44
N LEU A 34 -38.03 -6.61 8.24
CA LEU A 34 -37.84 -8.06 8.10
C LEU A 34 -37.16 -8.38 6.78
N ALA A 35 -37.55 -7.71 5.70
CA ALA A 35 -36.93 -7.87 4.40
C ALA A 35 -35.44 -7.46 4.44
N LEU A 36 -35.11 -6.35 5.08
CA LEU A 36 -33.73 -5.91 5.27
C LEU A 36 -32.92 -6.89 6.13
N SER A 37 -33.49 -7.38 7.23
CA SER A 37 -32.83 -8.40 8.07
C SER A 37 -32.55 -9.70 7.29
N LEU A 38 -33.48 -10.11 6.40
CA LEU A 38 -33.28 -11.25 5.52
C LEU A 38 -32.17 -11.00 4.50
N ILE A 39 -32.11 -9.81 3.89
CA ILE A 39 -31.02 -9.45 2.97
C ILE A 39 -29.68 -9.45 3.70
N GLU A 40 -29.58 -8.83 4.88
CA GLU A 40 -28.35 -8.83 5.67
C GLU A 40 -27.87 -10.24 6.00
N ARG A 41 -28.77 -11.11 6.47
CA ARG A 41 -28.44 -12.51 6.78
C ARG A 41 -28.02 -13.27 5.53
N PHE A 42 -28.69 -13.03 4.41
CA PHE A 42 -28.34 -13.63 3.13
C PHE A 42 -26.92 -13.21 2.72
N VAL A 43 -26.61 -11.91 2.70
CA VAL A 43 -25.28 -11.38 2.39
C VAL A 43 -24.20 -11.96 3.32
N CYS A 44 -24.45 -12.00 4.63
CA CYS A 44 -23.51 -12.57 5.59
C CYS A 44 -23.23 -14.06 5.34
N CYS A 45 -24.27 -14.87 5.08
CA CYS A 45 -24.09 -16.29 4.77
C CYS A 45 -23.24 -16.48 3.50
N LEU A 46 -23.30 -15.55 2.54
CA LEU A 46 -22.57 -15.62 1.27
C LEU A 46 -21.11 -15.20 1.44
N LEU A 47 -20.85 -14.20 2.29
CA LEU A 47 -19.50 -13.87 2.74
C LEU A 47 -18.82 -15.07 3.45
N GLU A 48 -19.58 -16.02 3.98
CA GLU A 48 -19.05 -17.27 4.55
C GLU A 48 -18.86 -18.39 3.51
N THR A 49 -19.59 -18.39 2.38
CA THR A 49 -19.46 -19.46 1.36
C THR A 49 -18.09 -19.45 0.67
N LYS A 50 -17.54 -20.64 0.39
CA LYS A 50 -16.33 -20.80 -0.42
C LYS A 50 -16.72 -21.05 -1.88
N GLY A 51 -16.18 -20.25 -2.81
CA GLY A 51 -16.35 -20.43 -4.26
C GLY A 51 -16.82 -19.17 -5.01
N ASP A 52 -16.10 -18.83 -6.08
CA ASP A 52 -16.27 -17.56 -6.81
C ASP A 52 -17.55 -17.50 -7.64
N GLU A 53 -18.01 -18.64 -8.20
CA GLU A 53 -19.23 -18.67 -9.03
C GLU A 53 -20.49 -18.32 -8.25
N LYS A 54 -20.58 -18.76 -6.99
CA LYS A 54 -21.71 -18.44 -6.10
C LYS A 54 -21.72 -16.96 -5.76
N ALA A 55 -20.55 -16.37 -5.54
CA ALA A 55 -20.43 -14.94 -5.29
C ALA A 55 -20.90 -14.11 -6.49
N LYS A 56 -20.65 -14.56 -7.73
CA LYS A 56 -21.12 -13.89 -8.96
C LYS A 56 -22.64 -13.89 -9.12
N ALA A 57 -23.30 -15.04 -8.97
CA ALA A 57 -24.76 -15.11 -9.06
C ALA A 57 -25.45 -14.22 -8.01
N VAL A 58 -24.82 -14.08 -6.84
CA VAL A 58 -25.29 -13.23 -5.75
C VAL A 58 -25.08 -11.75 -6.04
N ALA A 59 -23.94 -11.39 -6.62
CA ALA A 59 -23.69 -10.02 -7.06
C ALA A 59 -24.82 -9.50 -7.95
N GLU A 60 -25.29 -10.32 -8.91
CA GLU A 60 -26.40 -9.98 -9.81
C GLU A 60 -27.73 -9.78 -9.05
N VAL A 61 -27.99 -10.62 -8.05
CA VAL A 61 -29.18 -10.48 -7.19
C VAL A 61 -29.09 -9.20 -6.35
N LEU A 62 -27.93 -8.89 -5.78
CA LEU A 62 -27.72 -7.69 -4.96
C LEU A 62 -27.81 -6.42 -5.79
N GLU A 63 -27.25 -6.40 -6.99
CA GLU A 63 -27.41 -5.31 -7.97
C GLU A 63 -28.89 -5.05 -8.26
N GLY A 64 -29.65 -6.10 -8.58
CA GLY A 64 -31.08 -5.99 -8.84
C GLY A 64 -31.90 -5.52 -7.63
N ILE A 65 -31.50 -5.92 -6.42
CA ILE A 65 -32.15 -5.52 -5.17
C ILE A 65 -31.88 -4.05 -4.85
N MET A 66 -30.61 -3.61 -4.91
CA MET A 66 -30.23 -2.24 -4.57
C MET A 66 -30.87 -1.19 -5.49
N VAL A 67 -31.10 -1.53 -6.76
CA VAL A 67 -31.80 -0.64 -7.71
C VAL A 67 -33.30 -0.52 -7.38
N ARG A 68 -33.91 -1.55 -6.77
CA ARG A 68 -35.36 -1.65 -6.58
C ARG A 68 -35.83 -1.26 -5.18
N ILE A 69 -35.01 -1.44 -4.15
CA ILE A 69 -35.41 -1.10 -2.78
C ILE A 69 -35.19 0.39 -2.54
N ASN A 70 -36.29 1.10 -2.33
CA ASN A 70 -36.27 2.44 -1.78
C ASN A 70 -36.21 2.37 -0.25
N ILE A 71 -34.99 2.30 0.30
CA ILE A 71 -34.76 2.29 1.76
C ILE A 71 -34.90 3.72 2.27
N ARG A 72 -35.91 3.97 3.11
CA ARG A 72 -36.14 5.32 3.65
C ARG A 72 -35.18 5.67 4.78
N ASP A 73 -34.79 4.68 5.57
CA ASP A 73 -33.83 4.86 6.65
C ASP A 73 -32.39 4.90 6.10
N ARG A 74 -31.79 6.09 6.17
CA ARG A 74 -30.42 6.34 5.74
C ARG A 74 -29.41 5.41 6.42
N ALA A 75 -29.57 5.13 7.72
CA ALA A 75 -28.63 4.27 8.46
C ALA A 75 -28.66 2.83 7.94
N GLN A 76 -29.85 2.31 7.65
CA GLN A 76 -30.04 0.98 7.06
C GLN A 76 -29.48 0.92 5.64
N PHE A 77 -29.70 1.97 4.84
CA PHE A 77 -29.15 2.07 3.49
C PHE A 77 -27.62 2.01 3.50
N ILE A 78 -26.96 2.78 4.37
CA ILE A 78 -25.49 2.78 4.50
C ILE A 78 -24.98 1.40 4.91
N ARG A 79 -25.60 0.79 5.92
CA ARG A 79 -25.21 -0.53 6.42
C ARG A 79 -25.34 -1.60 5.34
N LEU A 80 -26.46 -1.59 4.60
CA LEU A 80 -26.70 -2.55 3.53
C LEU A 80 -25.74 -2.32 2.35
N SER A 81 -25.53 -1.07 1.96
CA SER A 81 -24.60 -0.69 0.89
C SER A 81 -23.18 -1.15 1.20
N TYR A 82 -22.72 -0.99 2.45
CA TYR A 82 -21.42 -1.52 2.89
C TYR A 82 -21.34 -3.05 2.78
N LEU A 83 -22.31 -3.78 3.33
CA LEU A 83 -22.33 -5.25 3.28
C LEU A 83 -22.36 -5.78 1.85
N CYS A 84 -23.17 -5.16 0.98
CA CYS A 84 -23.26 -5.52 -0.42
C CYS A 84 -21.94 -5.23 -1.15
N SER A 85 -21.28 -4.11 -0.86
CA SER A 85 -19.97 -3.77 -1.44
C SER A 85 -18.91 -4.81 -1.07
N CYS A 86 -18.88 -5.28 0.18
CA CYS A 86 -18.00 -6.38 0.60
C CYS A 86 -18.27 -7.69 -0.15
N ALA A 87 -19.55 -8.02 -0.38
CA ALA A 87 -19.92 -9.21 -1.13
C ALA A 87 -19.56 -9.11 -2.62
N LEU A 88 -19.75 -7.93 -3.23
CA LEU A 88 -19.37 -7.64 -4.61
C LEU A 88 -17.85 -7.70 -4.82
N LEU A 89 -17.07 -7.18 -3.88
CA LEU A 89 -15.61 -7.33 -3.88
C LEU A 89 -15.19 -8.80 -3.88
N LYS A 90 -15.80 -9.61 -3.00
CA LYS A 90 -15.54 -11.04 -2.94
C LYS A 90 -15.95 -11.76 -4.23
N ALA A 91 -16.97 -11.26 -4.92
CA ALA A 91 -17.42 -11.78 -6.22
C ALA A 91 -16.54 -11.34 -7.41
N GLY A 92 -15.50 -10.54 -7.17
CA GLY A 92 -14.65 -9.99 -8.22
C GLY A 92 -15.35 -8.93 -9.08
N ARG A 93 -16.28 -8.16 -8.49
CA ARG A 93 -16.95 -7.01 -9.13
C ARG A 93 -16.61 -5.69 -8.41
N PRO A 94 -15.34 -5.25 -8.46
CA PRO A 94 -14.88 -4.07 -7.73
C PRO A 94 -15.54 -2.78 -8.24
N GLU A 95 -15.85 -2.65 -9.53
CA GLU A 95 -16.42 -1.44 -10.11
C GLU A 95 -17.80 -1.12 -9.49
N VAL A 96 -18.68 -2.12 -9.43
CA VAL A 96 -20.03 -1.99 -8.83
C VAL A 96 -19.94 -1.76 -7.33
N ALA A 97 -19.03 -2.46 -6.65
CA ALA A 97 -18.79 -2.24 -5.22
C ALA A 97 -18.33 -0.80 -4.93
N SER A 98 -17.61 -0.17 -5.86
CA SER A 98 -17.11 1.19 -5.69
C SER A 98 -18.19 2.26 -5.83
N GLU A 99 -19.15 2.07 -6.73
CA GLU A 99 -20.32 2.95 -6.85
C GLU A 99 -21.23 2.80 -5.64
N LEU A 100 -21.45 1.57 -5.18
CA LEU A 100 -22.35 1.27 -4.07
C LEU A 100 -21.83 1.77 -2.72
N ILE A 101 -20.52 1.76 -2.48
CA ILE A 101 -19.94 2.24 -1.22
C ILE A 101 -19.82 3.77 -1.16
N ARG A 102 -19.92 4.48 -2.30
CA ARG A 102 -19.71 5.94 -2.37
C ARG A 102 -20.64 6.74 -1.43
N PRO A 103 -21.95 6.43 -1.31
CA PRO A 103 -22.82 7.10 -0.34
C PRO A 103 -22.34 6.93 1.11
N CYS A 104 -21.77 5.77 1.46
CA CYS A 104 -21.22 5.50 2.79
C CYS A 104 -20.03 6.43 3.13
N LEU A 105 -19.35 6.96 2.11
CA LEU A 105 -18.25 7.91 2.28
C LEU A 105 -18.73 9.35 2.53
N GLN A 106 -20.02 9.65 2.45
CA GLN A 106 -20.51 11.00 2.77
C GLN A 106 -20.74 11.20 4.27
N GLU A 107 -20.85 10.09 5.00
CA GLU A 107 -21.11 10.04 6.44
C GLU A 107 -19.91 10.53 7.29
N ASP A 108 -19.94 10.23 8.58
CA ASP A 108 -18.75 10.33 9.42
C ASP A 108 -17.65 9.37 8.94
N PHE A 109 -16.41 9.68 9.31
CA PHE A 109 -15.28 8.86 8.89
C PHE A 109 -15.41 7.46 9.49
N ASN A 110 -15.58 6.46 8.62
CA ASN A 110 -15.52 5.05 8.98
C ASN A 110 -14.41 4.38 8.18
N GLN A 111 -13.40 3.90 8.88
CA GLN A 111 -12.23 3.25 8.29
C GLN A 111 -12.59 2.03 7.43
N ALA A 112 -13.62 1.27 7.82
CA ALA A 112 -14.03 0.08 7.08
C ALA A 112 -14.65 0.43 5.71
N TYR A 113 -15.42 1.52 5.64
CA TYR A 113 -16.02 1.98 4.39
C TYR A 113 -14.94 2.44 3.42
N TRP A 114 -13.99 3.21 3.92
CA TRP A 114 -12.84 3.66 3.14
C TRP A 114 -11.95 2.52 2.68
N PHE A 115 -11.64 1.56 3.56
CA PHE A 115 -10.87 0.40 3.19
C PHE A 115 -11.55 -0.40 2.07
N THR A 116 -12.86 -0.59 2.18
CA THR A 116 -13.68 -1.27 1.16
C THR A 116 -13.65 -0.52 -0.16
N PHE A 117 -13.82 0.81 -0.13
CA PHE A 117 -13.70 1.65 -1.32
C PHE A 117 -12.29 1.62 -1.93
N CYS A 118 -11.26 1.57 -1.10
CA CYS A 118 -9.87 1.40 -1.51
C CYS A 118 -9.55 0.01 -2.05
N LEU A 119 -10.42 -0.98 -1.88
CA LEU A 119 -10.29 -2.27 -2.55
C LEU A 119 -11.10 -2.31 -3.84
N SER A 120 -12.16 -1.49 -3.96
CA SER A 120 -13.14 -1.59 -5.03
C SER A 120 -12.97 -0.58 -6.17
N ALA A 121 -12.60 0.67 -5.91
CA ALA A 121 -12.52 1.65 -7.00
C ALA A 121 -11.23 1.51 -7.81
N HIS A 122 -11.22 2.03 -9.04
CA HIS A 122 -9.98 2.33 -9.73
C HIS A 122 -9.17 3.37 -8.95
N GLU A 123 -7.85 3.35 -9.14
CA GLU A 123 -6.91 4.18 -8.39
C GLU A 123 -7.29 5.66 -8.46
N THR A 124 -7.53 6.17 -9.67
CA THR A 124 -7.93 7.57 -9.95
C THR A 124 -9.24 7.98 -9.26
N ALA A 125 -10.24 7.09 -9.21
CA ALA A 125 -11.53 7.36 -8.60
C ALA A 125 -11.42 7.49 -7.07
N VAL A 126 -10.58 6.67 -6.42
CA VAL A 126 -10.37 6.80 -4.97
C VAL A 126 -9.66 8.09 -4.62
N TYR A 127 -8.63 8.46 -5.39
CA TYR A 127 -7.92 9.70 -5.16
C TYR A 127 -8.83 10.91 -5.29
N LYS A 128 -9.65 11.01 -6.36
CA LYS A 128 -10.60 12.12 -6.52
C LYS A 128 -11.61 12.20 -5.38
N ALA A 129 -12.20 11.06 -4.99
CA ALA A 129 -13.17 11.02 -3.91
C ALA A 129 -12.54 11.41 -2.55
N ALA A 130 -11.30 10.99 -2.29
CA ALA A 130 -10.61 11.34 -1.07
C ALA A 130 -10.07 12.78 -1.08
N LYS A 131 -9.59 13.33 -2.21
CA LYS A 131 -9.24 14.77 -2.36
C LYS A 131 -10.45 15.62 -2.00
N ASN A 132 -11.60 15.37 -2.64
CA ASN A 132 -12.83 16.14 -2.42
C ASN A 132 -13.34 16.07 -0.96
N ARG A 133 -13.18 14.93 -0.28
CA ARG A 133 -13.58 14.81 1.13
C ARG A 133 -12.58 15.49 2.07
N CYS A 134 -11.28 15.38 1.84
CA CYS A 134 -10.27 16.11 2.60
C CYS A 134 -10.47 17.62 2.52
N LEU A 135 -10.74 18.15 1.32
CA LEU A 135 -11.01 19.57 1.11
C LEU A 135 -12.27 20.03 1.86
N SER A 136 -13.33 19.21 1.88
CA SER A 136 -14.59 19.57 2.54
C SER A 136 -14.61 19.37 4.06
N LYS A 137 -13.78 18.48 4.61
CA LYS A 137 -13.74 18.18 6.05
C LYS A 137 -12.31 18.34 6.58
N LYS A 138 -11.98 19.53 7.13
CA LYS A 138 -10.68 19.95 7.71
C LYS A 138 -10.07 19.03 8.81
N LYS A 139 -10.63 17.85 9.13
CA LYS A 139 -10.21 16.98 10.25
C LYS A 139 -10.18 15.48 9.96
N CYS A 140 -10.24 15.07 8.70
CA CYS A 140 -10.38 13.66 8.35
C CYS A 140 -9.03 12.95 8.10
N TRP A 141 -8.26 12.68 9.15
CA TRP A 141 -6.88 12.16 9.02
C TRP A 141 -6.76 10.75 8.44
N GLY A 142 -7.81 9.93 8.59
CA GLY A 142 -7.85 8.63 7.95
C GLY A 142 -8.01 8.72 6.43
N ASP A 143 -8.54 9.83 5.90
CA ASP A 143 -8.56 10.12 4.47
C ASP A 143 -7.16 10.44 3.94
N ALA A 144 -6.32 11.15 4.72
CA ALA A 144 -4.93 11.43 4.36
C ALA A 144 -4.09 10.15 4.23
N LEU A 145 -4.34 9.16 5.09
CA LEU A 145 -3.67 7.86 5.07
C LEU A 145 -4.11 7.01 3.86
N VAL A 146 -5.40 7.08 3.52
CA VAL A 146 -6.00 6.49 2.31
C VAL A 146 -5.47 7.15 1.04
N LEU A 147 -5.39 8.48 1.01
CA LEU A 147 -4.80 9.29 -0.06
C LEU A 147 -3.33 8.95 -0.26
N GLY A 148 -2.56 8.82 0.83
CA GLY A 148 -1.18 8.36 0.78
C GLY A 148 -1.05 6.96 0.18
N HIS A 149 -1.78 5.98 0.71
CA HIS A 149 -1.64 4.57 0.29
C HIS A 149 -2.01 4.31 -1.17
N ARG A 150 -3.01 5.01 -1.73
CA ARG A 150 -3.40 4.85 -3.14
C ARG A 150 -2.75 5.85 -4.08
N SER A 151 -2.17 6.94 -3.57
CA SER A 151 -1.25 7.74 -4.37
C SER A 151 -0.01 6.92 -4.76
N ILE A 152 0.45 5.90 -4.01
CA ILE A 152 1.51 4.99 -4.50
C ILE A 152 1.18 4.38 -5.87
N ALA A 153 -0.08 4.02 -6.09
CA ALA A 153 -0.52 3.33 -7.29
C ALA A 153 -0.65 4.30 -8.50
N ILE A 154 -1.21 5.49 -8.25
CA ILE A 154 -1.39 6.56 -9.26
C ILE A 154 -0.08 7.32 -9.54
N THR A 155 0.82 7.43 -8.55
CA THR A 155 1.97 8.36 -8.61
C THR A 155 3.26 7.66 -8.98
N ARG A 156 3.31 6.99 -10.13
CA ARG A 156 4.58 7.04 -10.88
C ARG A 156 4.93 8.49 -11.21
N ARG A 157 3.91 9.33 -11.48
CA ARG A 157 4.08 10.72 -11.94
C ARG A 157 4.26 11.77 -10.83
N ARG A 158 3.58 11.72 -9.68
CA ARG A 158 3.67 12.78 -8.64
C ARG A 158 4.26 12.33 -7.30
N PRO A 159 5.58 12.10 -7.20
CA PRO A 159 6.16 11.56 -6.00
C PRO A 159 6.15 12.49 -4.78
N HIS A 160 6.28 13.80 -4.99
CA HIS A 160 6.31 14.82 -3.93
C HIS A 160 4.97 14.91 -3.19
N LEU A 161 3.84 14.91 -3.89
CA LEU A 161 2.51 14.99 -3.29
C LEU A 161 2.21 13.76 -2.41
N CYS A 162 2.66 12.59 -2.84
CA CYS A 162 2.57 11.36 -2.06
C CYS A 162 3.39 11.48 -0.76
N LEU A 163 4.64 11.97 -0.84
CA LEU A 163 5.48 12.22 0.32
C LEU A 163 4.85 13.25 1.27
N HIS A 164 4.31 14.36 0.75
CA HIS A 164 3.61 15.37 1.55
C HIS A 164 2.46 14.76 2.34
N ASN A 165 1.56 14.02 1.67
CA ASN A 165 0.41 13.37 2.32
C ASN A 165 0.83 12.36 3.40
N TYR A 166 1.93 11.63 3.16
CA TYR A 166 2.48 10.75 4.17
C TYR A 166 3.07 11.49 5.36
N TYR A 167 3.75 12.61 5.17
CA TYR A 167 4.26 13.42 6.28
C TYR A 167 3.14 14.05 7.09
N VAL A 168 2.09 14.56 6.44
CA VAL A 168 0.88 15.03 7.13
C VAL A 168 0.32 13.89 7.97
N SER A 169 0.15 12.69 7.39
CA SER A 169 -0.32 11.51 8.12
C SER A 169 0.61 11.12 9.29
N LEU A 170 1.92 11.22 9.09
CA LEU A 170 2.93 10.85 10.09
C LEU A 170 2.92 11.80 11.29
N ARG A 171 2.62 13.09 11.10
CA ARG A 171 2.44 14.04 12.22
C ARG A 171 1.33 13.61 13.18
N HIS A 172 0.29 12.97 12.67
CA HIS A 172 -0.83 12.48 13.47
C HIS A 172 -0.62 11.05 13.99
N PHE A 173 0.06 10.20 13.21
CA PHE A 173 0.30 8.81 13.54
C PHE A 173 1.80 8.46 13.51
N PRO A 174 2.63 9.08 14.37
CA PRO A 174 4.09 8.92 14.32
C PRO A 174 4.56 7.51 14.65
N LEU A 175 3.73 6.70 15.30
CA LEU A 175 4.04 5.32 15.67
C LEU A 175 3.45 4.30 14.69
N SER A 176 2.98 4.74 13.51
CA SER A 176 2.42 3.85 12.50
C SER A 176 3.54 3.21 11.67
N PRO A 177 3.84 1.90 11.85
CA PRO A 177 4.88 1.24 11.07
C PRO A 177 4.58 1.30 9.57
N LEU A 178 3.31 1.16 9.18
CA LEU A 178 2.91 1.18 7.77
C LEU A 178 3.26 2.50 7.09
N LEU A 179 3.06 3.65 7.76
CA LEU A 179 3.44 4.96 7.20
C LEU A 179 4.94 5.07 6.96
N HIS A 180 5.75 4.58 7.91
CA HIS A 180 7.21 4.53 7.75
C HIS A 180 7.62 3.63 6.57
N LEU A 181 7.00 2.46 6.41
CA LEU A 181 7.27 1.59 5.28
C LEU A 181 6.91 2.26 3.94
N CYS A 182 5.73 2.89 3.87
CA CYS A 182 5.29 3.61 2.67
C CYS A 182 6.21 4.77 2.30
N LEU A 183 6.62 5.58 3.28
CA LEU A 183 7.61 6.65 3.08
C LEU A 183 8.94 6.09 2.57
N ALA A 184 9.44 5.01 3.17
CA ALA A 184 10.67 4.36 2.76
C ALA A 184 10.63 3.93 1.28
N VAL A 185 9.59 3.18 0.92
CA VAL A 185 9.35 2.73 -0.46
C VAL A 185 9.27 3.93 -1.40
N LYS A 186 8.54 4.98 -1.03
CA LYS A 186 8.37 6.14 -1.88
C LYS A 186 9.68 6.88 -2.12
N TYR A 187 10.49 7.09 -1.09
CA TYR A 187 11.82 7.69 -1.21
C TYR A 187 12.75 6.87 -2.11
N PHE A 188 12.69 5.54 -2.05
CA PHE A 188 13.42 4.67 -2.96
C PHE A 188 12.94 4.78 -4.41
N HIS A 189 11.64 5.02 -4.63
CA HIS A 189 11.16 5.33 -5.97
C HIS A 189 11.66 6.69 -6.46
N VAL A 190 11.61 7.74 -5.62
CA VAL A 190 12.13 9.08 -5.97
C VAL A 190 13.62 9.02 -6.32
N SER A 191 14.41 8.25 -5.57
CA SER A 191 15.84 8.09 -5.83
C SER A 191 16.16 7.34 -7.12
N LYS A 192 15.24 6.48 -7.60
CA LYS A 192 15.38 5.80 -8.91
C LYS A 192 15.13 6.76 -10.09
N VAL A 193 14.25 7.75 -9.92
CA VAL A 193 13.88 8.70 -10.99
C VAL A 193 14.86 9.88 -11.12
N ARG A 194 15.42 10.38 -10.00
CA ARG A 194 16.26 11.60 -10.01
C ARG A 194 17.67 11.39 -10.57
N THR A 195 18.15 12.38 -11.32
CA THR A 195 19.40 12.38 -12.12
C THR A 195 20.60 13.07 -11.47
N ASN A 196 20.81 12.93 -10.15
CA ASN A 196 22.14 12.76 -9.50
C ASN A 196 22.41 13.54 -8.19
N THR A 197 22.00 14.80 -8.00
CA THR A 197 22.47 15.55 -6.81
C THR A 197 21.72 15.19 -5.51
N THR A 198 20.40 15.04 -5.56
CA THR A 198 19.56 14.74 -4.37
C THR A 198 19.20 13.26 -4.22
N LYS A 199 19.83 12.41 -5.05
CA LYS A 199 19.59 10.95 -5.05
C LYS A 199 20.07 10.32 -3.75
N GLY A 200 21.25 10.72 -3.27
CA GLY A 200 21.83 10.28 -2.00
C GLY A 200 20.92 10.59 -0.82
N ASP A 201 20.40 11.82 -0.74
CA ASP A 201 19.51 12.25 0.33
C ASP A 201 18.21 11.44 0.34
N SER A 202 17.62 11.24 -0.85
CA SER A 202 16.40 10.42 -0.99
C SER A 202 16.63 8.98 -0.50
N TYR A 203 17.79 8.38 -0.82
CA TYR A 203 18.14 7.07 -0.27
C TYR A 203 18.31 7.10 1.26
N ALA A 204 18.98 8.11 1.80
CA ALA A 204 19.20 8.24 3.24
C ALA A 204 17.87 8.39 3.99
N TYR A 205 16.94 9.21 3.50
CA TYR A 205 15.59 9.34 4.05
C TYR A 205 14.81 8.03 3.95
N GLY A 206 14.90 7.33 2.82
CA GLY A 206 14.25 6.03 2.65
C GLY A 206 14.76 4.98 3.66
N LEU A 207 16.08 4.89 3.85
CA LEU A 207 16.70 4.00 4.83
C LEU A 207 16.34 4.39 6.27
N HIS A 208 16.28 5.68 6.58
CA HIS A 208 15.84 6.16 7.89
C HIS A 208 14.42 5.67 8.21
N HIS A 209 13.46 5.89 7.31
CA HIS A 209 12.09 5.43 7.51
C HIS A 209 11.97 3.90 7.56
N LEU A 210 12.76 3.18 6.76
CA LEU A 210 12.80 1.71 6.82
C LEU A 210 13.31 1.20 8.17
N SER A 211 14.34 1.84 8.73
CA SER A 211 14.85 1.54 10.06
C SER A 211 13.81 1.80 11.14
N GLN A 212 13.06 2.91 11.05
CA GLN A 212 11.96 3.21 11.97
C GLN A 212 10.83 2.19 11.87
N TYR A 213 10.46 1.77 10.65
CA TYR A 213 9.49 0.70 10.43
C TYR A 213 9.91 -0.61 11.13
N TYR A 214 11.15 -1.05 10.88
CA TYR A 214 11.70 -2.25 11.52
C TYR A 214 11.65 -2.14 13.04
N HIS A 215 12.12 -1.01 13.57
CA HIS A 215 12.12 -0.76 15.00
C HIS A 215 10.72 -0.81 15.60
N LEU A 216 9.75 -0.10 15.04
CA LEU A 216 8.36 -0.10 15.51
C LEU A 216 7.75 -1.51 15.49
N ARG A 217 8.00 -2.30 14.45
CA ARG A 217 7.55 -3.70 14.37
C ARG A 217 8.15 -4.59 15.47
N THR A 218 9.43 -4.40 15.79
CA THR A 218 10.15 -5.14 16.84
C THR A 218 9.98 -4.59 18.26
N GLN A 219 9.56 -3.33 18.44
CA GLN A 219 9.39 -2.70 19.75
C GLN A 219 7.96 -2.81 20.29
N GLN A 220 6.94 -2.78 19.43
CA GLN A 220 5.57 -3.12 19.84
C GLN A 220 5.52 -4.48 20.55
N GLN A 221 6.49 -5.35 20.25
CA GLN A 221 6.78 -6.62 20.92
C GLN A 221 7.17 -6.48 22.40
N GLN A 222 7.99 -5.50 22.80
CA GLN A 222 8.52 -5.39 24.16
C GLN A 222 7.49 -4.79 25.14
N GLN A 223 6.67 -3.84 24.65
CA GLN A 223 5.70 -3.15 25.49
C GLN A 223 4.51 -4.04 25.88
N GLN A 224 4.15 -4.99 25.02
CA GLN A 224 3.02 -5.89 25.25
C GLN A 224 3.32 -7.02 26.24
N GLN A 225 4.58 -7.43 26.38
CA GLN A 225 4.99 -8.50 27.31
C GLN A 225 4.96 -8.06 28.79
N GLN A 226 4.84 -6.76 29.08
CA GLN A 226 4.83 -6.25 30.45
C GLN A 226 3.44 -6.23 31.10
N GLN A 227 2.39 -6.54 30.35
CA GLN A 227 1.02 -6.63 30.88
C GLN A 227 0.72 -8.11 31.13
N GLY A 228 0.70 -8.54 32.40
CA GLY A 228 0.55 -9.95 32.79
C GLY A 228 -0.73 -10.60 32.26
N VAL A 229 -0.61 -11.26 31.11
CA VAL A 229 -1.70 -11.87 30.33
C VAL A 229 -1.76 -13.37 30.63
N THR A 230 -2.91 -14.01 30.39
CA THR A 230 -3.08 -15.46 30.64
C THR A 230 -2.25 -16.31 29.67
N THR A 231 -1.83 -17.53 30.09
CA THR A 231 -0.92 -18.41 29.32
C THR A 231 -1.38 -18.79 27.91
N LYS A 232 -2.67 -18.67 27.58
CA LYS A 232 -3.19 -18.95 26.22
C LYS A 232 -3.10 -17.71 25.32
N GLU A 233 -3.47 -16.55 25.84
CA GLU A 233 -3.37 -15.27 25.14
C GLU A 233 -1.90 -14.90 24.90
N GLU A 234 -1.02 -15.19 25.86
CA GLU A 234 0.44 -15.03 25.72
C GLU A 234 0.98 -15.81 24.51
N LYS A 235 0.57 -17.07 24.33
CA LYS A 235 1.01 -17.89 23.18
C LYS A 235 0.53 -17.34 21.84
N GLU A 236 -0.74 -16.92 21.77
CA GLU A 236 -1.28 -16.33 20.53
C GLU A 236 -0.60 -14.99 20.21
N GLN A 237 -0.36 -14.18 21.23
CA GLN A 237 0.36 -12.93 21.12
C GLN A 237 1.80 -13.14 20.67
N GLN A 238 2.52 -14.11 21.25
CA GLN A 238 3.87 -14.49 20.81
C GLN A 238 3.89 -14.96 19.34
N LYS A 239 2.87 -15.70 18.90
CA LYS A 239 2.75 -16.11 17.49
C LYS A 239 2.50 -14.91 16.57
N ARG A 240 1.62 -13.98 16.95
CA ARG A 240 1.41 -12.72 16.20
C ARG A 240 2.70 -11.89 16.14
N GLN A 241 3.45 -11.89 17.23
CA GLN A 241 4.71 -11.17 17.37
C GLN A 241 5.78 -11.71 16.40
N LYS A 242 6.00 -13.03 16.40
CA LYS A 242 6.93 -13.68 15.46
C LYS A 242 6.56 -13.36 14.01
N LYS A 243 5.27 -13.33 13.67
CA LYS A 243 4.80 -12.94 12.33
C LYS A 243 5.15 -11.49 11.98
N CYS A 244 4.98 -10.55 12.91
CA CYS A 244 5.35 -9.15 12.68
C CYS A 244 6.87 -8.99 12.49
N GLU A 245 7.68 -9.70 13.28
CA GLU A 245 9.15 -9.69 13.17
C GLU A 245 9.62 -10.30 11.84
N GLN A 246 9.05 -11.45 11.47
CA GLN A 246 9.29 -12.09 10.18
C GLN A 246 8.95 -11.14 9.02
N GLU A 247 7.79 -10.48 9.07
CA GLU A 247 7.36 -9.52 8.06
C GLU A 247 8.34 -8.33 7.97
N ALA A 248 8.78 -7.80 9.12
CA ALA A 248 9.73 -6.70 9.16
C ALA A 248 11.07 -7.10 8.52
N CYS A 249 11.61 -8.26 8.87
CA CYS A 249 12.84 -8.79 8.28
C CYS A 249 12.70 -8.98 6.77
N PHE A 250 11.60 -9.59 6.32
CA PHE A 250 11.32 -9.80 4.91
C PHE A 250 11.25 -8.48 4.13
N ASN A 251 10.55 -7.48 4.66
CA ASN A 251 10.40 -6.18 4.00
C ASN A 251 11.71 -5.39 3.94
N VAL A 252 12.56 -5.47 4.98
CA VAL A 252 13.92 -4.91 4.96
C VAL A 252 14.79 -5.62 3.93
N ALA A 253 14.76 -6.96 3.88
CA ALA A 253 15.46 -7.74 2.86
C ALA A 253 15.02 -7.32 1.45
N ARG A 254 13.70 -7.21 1.24
CA ARG A 254 13.13 -6.82 -0.05
C ARG A 254 13.56 -5.41 -0.45
N ALA A 255 13.58 -4.47 0.47
CA ALA A 255 14.08 -3.13 0.21
C ALA A 255 15.54 -3.16 -0.24
N PHE A 256 16.45 -3.83 0.50
CA PHE A 256 17.86 -3.94 0.09
C PHE A 256 18.04 -4.63 -1.26
N HIS A 257 17.23 -5.65 -1.55
CA HIS A 257 17.22 -6.31 -2.85
C HIS A 257 16.79 -5.35 -3.98
N GLU A 258 15.71 -4.60 -3.79
CA GLU A 258 15.22 -3.58 -4.75
C GLU A 258 16.22 -2.45 -5.00
N LEU A 259 17.15 -2.23 -4.06
CA LEU A 259 18.25 -1.27 -4.17
C LEU A 259 19.54 -1.87 -4.75
N GLY A 260 19.59 -3.19 -4.97
CA GLY A 260 20.77 -3.89 -5.47
C GLY A 260 21.82 -4.24 -4.40
N PHE A 261 21.54 -4.00 -3.12
CA PHE A 261 22.44 -4.34 -2.01
C PHE A 261 22.31 -5.81 -1.59
N LEU A 262 22.72 -6.72 -2.48
CA LEU A 262 22.52 -8.16 -2.31
C LEU A 262 23.20 -8.73 -1.06
N GLN A 263 24.38 -8.21 -0.69
CA GLN A 263 25.10 -8.64 0.52
C GLN A 263 24.32 -8.32 1.81
N MET A 264 23.53 -7.24 1.78
CA MET A 264 22.69 -6.84 2.91
C MET A 264 21.35 -7.57 2.90
N CYS A 265 20.80 -7.93 1.74
CA CYS A 265 19.46 -8.57 1.71
C CYS A 265 19.46 -10.02 2.17
N ILE A 266 20.52 -10.81 1.87
CA ILE A 266 20.58 -12.24 2.17
C ILE A 266 20.42 -12.52 3.68
N PRO A 267 21.17 -11.87 4.59
CA PRO A 267 21.02 -12.12 6.03
C PRO A 267 19.61 -11.86 6.56
N PHE A 268 18.90 -10.86 6.02
CA PHE A 268 17.52 -10.58 6.43
C PHE A 268 16.51 -11.59 5.89
N TYR A 269 16.72 -12.13 4.68
CA TYR A 269 15.91 -13.24 4.18
C TYR A 269 16.12 -14.51 5.02
N GLU A 270 17.37 -14.83 5.35
CA GLU A 270 17.70 -15.96 6.23
C GLU A 270 17.09 -15.79 7.63
N LEU A 271 17.13 -14.58 8.19
CA LEU A 271 16.47 -14.26 9.46
C LEU A 271 14.94 -14.47 9.38
N ALA A 272 14.30 -13.98 8.32
CA ALA A 272 12.86 -14.16 8.11
C ALA A 272 12.48 -15.65 7.95
N LEU A 273 13.27 -16.42 7.21
CA LEU A 273 13.08 -17.87 7.08
C LEU A 273 13.28 -18.59 8.42
N GLY A 274 14.32 -18.22 9.16
CA GLY A 274 14.58 -18.77 10.49
C GLY A 274 13.42 -18.54 11.45
N ILE A 275 12.76 -17.38 11.42
CA ILE A 275 11.57 -17.12 12.24
C ILE A 275 10.38 -17.99 11.78
N ALA A 276 10.22 -18.20 10.48
CA ALA A 276 9.14 -19.00 9.89
C ALA A 276 9.25 -20.49 10.23
N GLU A 277 10.46 -21.03 10.14
CA GLU A 277 10.75 -22.45 10.40
C GLU A 277 10.72 -22.78 11.90
N ASN A 278 11.10 -21.81 12.74
CA ASN A 278 11.23 -22.01 14.17
C ASN A 278 10.05 -21.43 14.97
N GLU A 279 8.81 -21.66 14.51
CA GLU A 279 7.61 -21.35 15.31
C GLU A 279 7.71 -21.94 16.73
N ASP A 280 8.48 -23.04 16.93
CA ASP A 280 8.65 -23.70 18.22
C ASP A 280 10.02 -23.54 18.92
N LYS A 281 11.10 -23.10 18.23
CA LYS A 281 12.47 -23.20 18.79
C LYS A 281 13.44 -22.14 18.25
N ILE A 282 13.44 -20.89 18.72
CA ILE A 282 14.65 -20.04 18.63
C ILE A 282 14.57 -18.74 19.44
N ASN A 283 15.71 -18.43 20.09
CA ASN A 283 16.13 -17.11 20.57
C ASN A 283 17.14 -16.57 19.56
N LEU A 284 16.80 -15.51 18.81
CA LEU A 284 17.73 -14.79 17.94
C LEU A 284 17.85 -13.34 18.41
N SER A 285 19.01 -12.99 18.97
CA SER A 285 19.61 -11.65 18.90
C SER A 285 21.13 -11.88 18.79
N PRO A 286 21.92 -11.11 18.00
CA PRO A 286 21.97 -9.64 18.00
C PRO A 286 22.46 -9.01 16.66
N PHE A 287 21.59 -8.38 15.85
CA PHE A 287 22.06 -7.53 14.72
C PHE A 287 21.69 -6.06 14.85
N PHE A 288 20.74 -5.73 15.73
CA PHE A 288 20.42 -4.36 16.13
C PHE A 288 20.40 -4.27 17.65
N SER A 289 21.53 -4.55 18.29
CA SER A 289 21.75 -3.97 19.60
C SER A 289 21.81 -2.46 19.37
N SER A 290 20.83 -1.72 19.90
CA SER A 290 20.86 -0.26 19.92
C SER A 290 22.28 0.20 20.30
N PRO A 291 22.87 1.21 19.66
CA PRO A 291 24.11 1.77 20.13
C PRO A 291 23.90 2.13 21.60
N THR A 292 24.60 1.42 22.47
CA THR A 292 24.66 1.72 23.90
C THR A 292 25.01 3.20 23.98
N SER A 293 24.16 3.95 24.68
CA SER A 293 24.38 5.35 25.01
C SER A 293 25.87 5.59 25.29
N PRO A 294 26.53 6.55 24.62
CA PRO A 294 27.94 6.78 24.82
C PRO A 294 28.20 7.00 26.32
N PRO A 295 29.28 6.45 26.88
CA PRO A 295 29.64 6.72 28.26
C PRO A 295 29.72 8.24 28.46
N PRO A 296 29.32 8.75 29.65
CA PRO A 296 29.37 10.18 29.92
C PRO A 296 30.77 10.72 29.64
N PRO A 297 30.90 11.92 29.02
CA PRO A 297 32.20 12.43 28.61
C PRO A 297 33.07 12.65 29.85
N SER A 298 34.08 11.80 30.01
CA SER A 298 35.21 12.06 30.88
C SER A 298 35.95 13.28 30.33
N SER A 299 35.91 14.36 31.09
CA SER A 299 36.64 15.60 30.84
C SER A 299 38.15 15.35 30.79
N SER A 300 38.72 15.34 29.59
CA SER A 300 40.16 15.61 29.40
C SER A 300 40.49 15.97 27.95
N SER A 301 40.86 17.25 27.77
CA SER A 301 41.97 17.76 26.96
C SER A 301 42.20 17.21 25.53
N SER A 302 41.94 18.10 24.56
CA SER A 302 42.83 18.46 23.44
C SER A 302 43.72 17.38 22.82
N SER A 303 43.44 17.00 21.57
CA SER A 303 44.46 17.01 20.50
C SER A 303 43.83 16.75 19.13
N SER A 304 44.26 17.57 18.18
CA SER A 304 44.17 17.46 16.73
C SER A 304 44.44 16.04 16.20
N SER A 305 43.68 15.59 15.21
CA SER A 305 44.21 14.67 14.20
C SER A 305 43.41 14.71 12.90
N SER A 306 44.10 15.20 11.87
CA SER A 306 43.80 15.10 10.45
C SER A 306 43.88 13.64 10.01
N TYR A 307 42.79 13.04 9.52
CA TYR A 307 42.87 11.82 8.71
C TYR A 307 41.57 11.59 7.92
N MET A 308 41.48 12.12 6.70
CA MET A 308 40.69 11.54 5.60
C MET A 308 41.23 12.11 4.28
N SER A 309 42.29 11.49 3.78
CA SER A 309 42.73 11.60 2.39
C SER A 309 43.40 10.29 1.99
N GLU A 310 43.23 9.93 0.72
CA GLU A 310 43.85 8.81 0.00
C GLU A 310 43.08 7.47 -0.02
N LEU A 311 42.03 7.41 -0.85
CA LEU A 311 41.74 6.22 -1.63
C LEU A 311 42.37 6.39 -3.03
N VAL A 312 43.59 5.87 -3.18
CA VAL A 312 44.32 5.77 -4.44
C VAL A 312 43.77 4.60 -5.25
N LEU A 313 43.06 4.88 -6.34
CA LEU A 313 42.70 3.89 -7.36
C LEU A 313 43.86 3.74 -8.35
N SER A 314 44.36 2.52 -8.49
CA SER A 314 45.38 2.13 -9.48
C SER A 314 44.75 1.92 -10.87
N PRO A 315 45.32 2.44 -11.97
CA PRO A 315 44.85 2.14 -13.31
C PRO A 315 45.40 0.79 -13.81
N SER A 316 44.51 -0.07 -14.29
CA SER A 316 44.83 -1.33 -14.96
C SER A 316 45.25 -1.09 -16.42
N SER A 317 46.20 -1.90 -16.87
CA SER A 317 46.87 -1.81 -18.19
C SER A 317 45.99 -2.30 -19.35
N PRO A 318 46.23 -1.81 -20.58
CA PRO A 318 45.43 -2.17 -21.76
C PRO A 318 45.89 -3.49 -22.41
N PRO A 319 44.99 -4.29 -23.00
CA PRO A 319 45.38 -5.49 -23.73
C PRO A 319 45.81 -5.18 -25.17
N SER A 320 46.74 -6.03 -25.62
CA SER A 320 47.47 -5.98 -26.89
C SER A 320 46.60 -6.38 -28.09
N LYS A 321 46.72 -5.57 -29.15
CA LYS A 321 46.10 -5.79 -30.48
C LYS A 321 46.88 -6.85 -31.26
N LYS A 322 46.21 -7.88 -31.78
CA LYS A 322 46.65 -8.62 -32.99
C LYS A 322 45.48 -9.11 -33.84
N ARG A 323 45.45 -8.56 -35.07
CA ARG A 323 44.96 -9.12 -36.35
C ARG A 323 43.49 -9.58 -36.49
N LYS A 324 42.72 -8.81 -37.27
CA LYS A 324 42.01 -9.30 -38.47
C LYS A 324 41.50 -8.12 -39.31
N ALA A 325 42.25 -7.79 -40.35
CA ALA A 325 41.84 -6.81 -41.37
C ALA A 325 41.31 -7.60 -42.58
N THR A 326 39.98 -7.65 -42.72
CA THR A 326 39.20 -7.82 -43.97
C THR A 326 37.72 -8.04 -43.59
N GLN A 327 37.09 -7.04 -42.98
CA GLN A 327 35.61 -6.96 -42.84
C GLN A 327 35.16 -5.53 -42.45
N GLU A 328 35.88 -4.49 -42.89
CA GLU A 328 35.85 -3.17 -42.25
C GLU A 328 34.87 -2.15 -42.85
N GLU A 329 34.24 -2.43 -44.00
CA GLU A 329 33.31 -1.47 -44.63
C GLU A 329 31.85 -1.63 -44.19
N GLY A 330 31.37 -2.85 -43.92
CA GLY A 330 29.99 -3.06 -43.43
C GLY A 330 29.75 -2.68 -41.95
N GLY A 331 30.81 -2.62 -41.14
CA GLY A 331 30.71 -2.33 -39.70
C GLY A 331 30.55 -0.84 -39.38
N LYS A 332 31.05 0.07 -40.24
CA LYS A 332 30.96 1.51 -40.01
C LYS A 332 29.55 2.04 -40.23
N GLU A 333 28.83 1.52 -41.22
CA GLU A 333 27.45 1.93 -41.49
C GLU A 333 26.49 1.41 -40.42
N ARG A 334 26.68 0.18 -39.93
CA ARG A 334 25.87 -0.37 -38.82
C ARG A 334 26.09 0.38 -37.51
N LYS A 335 27.31 0.89 -37.24
CA LYS A 335 27.57 1.73 -36.07
C LYS A 335 26.91 3.11 -36.17
N ARG A 336 26.91 3.73 -37.35
CA ARG A 336 26.22 5.01 -37.57
C ARG A 336 24.71 4.89 -37.34
N ARG A 337 24.08 3.88 -37.94
CA ARG A 337 22.63 3.65 -37.73
C ARG A 337 22.25 3.42 -36.26
N LYS A 338 23.11 2.77 -35.48
CA LYS A 338 22.86 2.56 -34.04
C LYS A 338 22.98 3.84 -33.23
N ILE A 339 23.91 4.73 -33.59
CA ILE A 339 24.06 6.04 -32.94
C ILE A 339 22.86 6.93 -33.29
N ASP A 340 22.46 6.96 -34.57
CA ASP A 340 21.30 7.76 -35.01
C ASP A 340 19.99 7.27 -34.34
N GLU A 341 19.85 5.97 -34.10
CA GLU A 341 18.70 5.38 -33.38
C GLU A 341 18.74 5.70 -31.88
N GLU A 342 19.91 5.64 -31.24
CA GLU A 342 20.09 6.04 -29.83
C GLU A 342 19.85 7.55 -29.62
N GLU A 343 20.33 8.42 -30.52
CA GLU A 343 20.07 9.87 -30.47
C GLU A 343 18.58 10.20 -30.69
N LYS A 344 17.89 9.44 -31.56
CA LYS A 344 16.45 9.62 -31.78
C LYS A 344 15.64 9.19 -30.55
N GLU A 345 15.97 8.05 -29.94
CA GLU A 345 15.33 7.61 -28.69
C GLU A 345 15.66 8.50 -27.49
N GLU A 346 16.84 9.12 -27.46
CA GLU A 346 17.20 10.11 -26.44
C GLU A 346 16.40 11.39 -26.63
N LYS A 347 16.29 11.89 -27.86
CA LYS A 347 15.48 13.06 -28.17
C LYS A 347 13.99 12.86 -27.89
N GLU A 348 13.41 11.70 -28.25
CA GLU A 348 12.01 11.40 -27.93
C GLU A 348 11.78 11.38 -26.41
N ARG A 349 12.77 10.93 -25.62
CA ARG A 349 12.70 11.00 -24.15
C ARG A 349 12.83 12.41 -23.61
N GLU A 350 13.64 13.27 -24.23
CA GLU A 350 13.75 14.68 -23.86
C GLU A 350 12.47 15.45 -24.18
N ASP A 351 11.90 15.24 -25.38
CA ASP A 351 10.63 15.86 -25.80
C ASP A 351 9.47 15.40 -24.89
N GLU A 352 9.37 14.10 -24.56
CA GLU A 352 8.38 13.59 -23.59
C GLU A 352 8.58 14.19 -22.20
N GLN A 353 9.82 14.46 -21.79
CA GLN A 353 10.13 15.05 -20.50
C GLN A 353 9.78 16.55 -20.45
N GLU A 354 9.97 17.28 -21.55
CA GLU A 354 9.63 18.70 -21.66
C GLU A 354 8.10 18.91 -21.66
N GLU A 355 7.35 18.09 -22.41
CA GLU A 355 5.88 18.08 -22.35
C GLU A 355 5.36 17.74 -20.94
N GLU A 356 6.01 16.80 -20.24
CA GLU A 356 5.69 16.52 -18.84
C GLU A 356 6.01 17.72 -17.93
N GLU A 357 7.12 18.43 -18.12
CA GLU A 357 7.49 19.59 -17.29
C GLU A 357 6.54 20.79 -17.50
N GLU A 358 6.04 21.01 -18.71
CA GLU A 358 4.99 22.01 -18.98
C GLU A 358 3.66 21.67 -18.29
N GLU A 359 3.18 20.42 -18.39
CA GLU A 359 1.96 19.96 -17.70
C GLU A 359 2.07 20.15 -16.18
N TRP A 360 3.29 19.97 -15.63
CA TRP A 360 3.56 20.20 -14.21
C TRP A 360 3.50 21.66 -13.80
N ASN A 361 4.05 22.58 -14.61
CA ASN A 361 4.03 24.00 -14.30
C ASN A 361 2.60 24.53 -14.31
N GLU A 362 1.77 24.13 -15.27
CA GLU A 362 0.35 24.51 -15.33
C GLU A 362 -0.43 24.02 -14.11
N GLU A 363 -0.21 22.77 -13.69
CA GLU A 363 -0.87 22.23 -12.50
C GLU A 363 -0.32 22.84 -11.19
N GLU A 364 0.97 23.14 -11.10
CA GLU A 364 1.54 23.80 -9.92
C GLU A 364 1.01 25.22 -9.75
N GLU A 365 0.81 25.95 -10.85
CA GLU A 365 0.09 27.23 -10.85
C GLU A 365 -1.35 27.06 -10.35
N GLU A 366 -2.11 26.08 -10.87
CA GLU A 366 -3.48 25.79 -10.39
C GLU A 366 -3.51 25.46 -8.89
N TRP A 367 -2.53 24.69 -8.39
CA TRP A 367 -2.43 24.36 -6.97
C TRP A 367 -2.07 25.55 -6.09
N ASN A 368 -1.16 26.41 -6.54
CA ASN A 368 -0.80 27.62 -5.80
C ASN A 368 -1.99 28.58 -5.73
N GLU A 369 -2.77 28.70 -6.80
CA GLU A 369 -4.03 29.46 -6.79
C GLU A 369 -5.06 28.84 -5.81
N GLU A 370 -5.24 27.51 -5.82
CA GLU A 370 -6.12 26.80 -4.87
C GLU A 370 -5.65 26.98 -3.40
N GLU A 371 -4.34 27.00 -3.14
CA GLU A 371 -3.76 27.18 -1.80
C GLU A 371 -3.88 28.63 -1.31
N GLU A 372 -3.70 29.62 -2.21
CA GLU A 372 -3.97 31.03 -1.91
C GLU A 372 -5.45 31.29 -1.61
N GLU A 373 -6.39 30.60 -2.29
CA GLU A 373 -7.82 30.68 -1.97
C GLU A 373 -8.14 30.05 -0.60
N TRP A 374 -7.36 29.04 -0.19
CA TRP A 374 -7.57 28.31 1.05
C TRP A 374 -7.07 29.03 2.32
N ASN A 375 -6.00 29.80 2.18
CA ASN A 375 -5.33 30.54 3.27
C ASN A 375 -6.03 31.87 3.57
#